data_AF-A0A7S3B686-F1
#
_entry.id   AF-A0A7S3B686-F1
#
_cell.length_a   1.000
_cell.length_b   1.000
_cell.length_c   1.000
_cell.angle_alpha   90.00
_cell.angle_beta   90.00
_cell.angle_gamma   90.00
#
_symmetry.space_group_name_H-M   'P 1'
#
loop_
_entity.id
_entity.type
_entity.pdbx_description
1 polymer ?
#
loop_
_entity_poly.entity_id
_entity_poly.type
_entity_poly.pdbx_seq_one_letter_code
_entity_poly.pdbx_strand_id
1 'polypeptide(L)'
;MLGASKLQILAGLKLAGTDLRSRELDFYMERYITLGGVSSIMCSLTYVGLIKIAIPEYKQVSSEVPGNELGSAEVACFYVFTACAMCLGMFNLFITGVLVVQAQGLALRGPPGSLAKAVDICRDHWPLCRLLFAVSLCCLMGAAVSIIWMKDSWLECRPLEEAIDEETTNATKCKEISDDADCYDSYGAGEARDVFWDCDPSLHIISACLSTVIFVVVMGSMVKQLISMLKMLRVPPPELVGGDLRVSPYSGRESVRVDIVAEQEMTITLSPEKRAENRRNIKVGSPPSHRGKAKRFVEAASAALNRLA
;
A
#
# COMPACT_ATOMS: atom_id res chain seq x y z
N MET A 1 14.99 14.94 -52.90
CA MET A 1 14.92 13.58 -52.33
C MET A 1 15.34 13.50 -50.85
N LEU A 2 16.39 14.22 -50.40
CA LEU A 2 16.84 14.20 -48.99
C LEU A 2 15.74 14.49 -47.93
N GLY A 3 14.79 15.38 -48.25
CA GLY A 3 13.71 15.75 -47.33
C GLY A 3 12.77 14.59 -46.99
N ALA A 4 12.48 13.72 -47.95
CA ALA A 4 11.60 12.57 -47.75
C ALA A 4 12.25 11.53 -46.81
N SER A 5 13.53 11.24 -46.99
CA SER A 5 14.29 10.34 -46.11
C SER A 5 14.35 10.86 -44.67
N LYS A 6 14.49 12.17 -44.48
CA LYS A 6 14.47 12.79 -43.15
C LYS A 6 13.11 12.63 -42.46
N LEU A 7 12.01 12.82 -43.19
CA LEU A 7 10.66 12.64 -42.66
C LEU A 7 10.40 11.17 -42.29
N GLN A 8 10.86 10.22 -43.12
CA GLN A 8 10.73 8.80 -42.84
C GLN A 8 11.47 8.38 -41.56
N ILE A 9 12.70 8.87 -41.37
CA ILE A 9 13.47 8.59 -40.14
C ILE A 9 12.79 9.22 -38.92
N LEU A 10 12.28 10.44 -39.04
CA LEU A 10 11.61 11.14 -37.94
C LEU A 10 10.29 10.47 -37.57
N ALA A 11 9.53 10.00 -38.56
CA ALA A 11 8.31 9.21 -38.34
C ALA A 11 8.65 7.87 -37.68
N GLY A 12 9.71 7.18 -38.12
CA GLY A 12 10.18 5.95 -37.51
C GLY A 12 10.60 6.12 -36.05
N LEU A 13 11.32 7.19 -35.74
CA LEU A 13 11.70 7.54 -34.35
C LEU A 13 10.49 7.84 -33.47
N LYS A 14 9.50 8.56 -34.00
CA LYS A 14 8.24 8.82 -33.27
C LYS A 14 7.48 7.52 -32.99
N LEU A 15 7.38 6.64 -33.98
CA LEU A 15 6.69 5.35 -33.85
C LEU A 15 7.38 4.44 -32.82
N ALA A 16 8.72 4.36 -32.88
CA ALA A 16 9.51 3.62 -31.89
C ALA A 16 9.35 4.20 -30.47
N GLY A 17 9.28 5.53 -30.35
CA GLY A 17 9.04 6.19 -29.07
C GLY A 17 7.66 5.90 -28.47
N THR A 18 6.62 5.80 -29.30
CA THR A 18 5.27 5.41 -28.85
C THR A 18 5.19 3.95 -28.46
N ASP A 19 5.84 3.05 -29.22
CA ASP A 19 5.89 1.62 -28.91
C ASP A 19 6.59 1.37 -27.56
N LEU A 20 7.71 2.06 -27.31
CA LEU A 20 8.44 1.93 -26.04
C LEU A 20 7.59 2.38 -24.84
N ARG A 21 6.83 3.47 -24.98
CA ARG A 21 5.91 3.94 -23.92
C ARG A 21 4.72 3.01 -23.70
N SER A 22 4.23 2.36 -24.76
CA SER A 22 3.17 1.35 -24.62
C SER A 22 3.65 0.17 -23.77
N ARG A 23 4.84 -0.35 -24.08
CA ARG A 23 5.45 -1.44 -23.30
C ARG A 23 5.74 -1.05 -21.85
N GLU A 24 6.16 0.19 -21.62
CA GLU A 24 6.36 0.70 -20.25
C GLU A 24 5.04 0.75 -19.48
N LEU A 25 3.94 1.17 -20.12
CA LEU A 25 2.62 1.13 -19.50
C LEU A 25 2.20 -0.30 -19.16
N ASP A 26 2.32 -1.24 -20.10
CA ASP A 26 1.95 -2.64 -19.91
C ASP A 26 2.70 -3.27 -18.72
N PHE A 27 3.99 -2.95 -18.58
CA PHE A 27 4.80 -3.36 -17.44
C PHE A 27 4.28 -2.85 -16.09
N TYR A 28 3.82 -1.60 -16.02
CA TYR A 28 3.20 -1.09 -14.79
C TYR A 28 1.83 -1.74 -14.54
N MET A 29 1.05 -1.99 -15.58
CA MET A 29 -0.26 -2.63 -15.44
C MET A 29 -0.15 -4.04 -14.89
N GLU A 30 0.76 -4.86 -15.43
CA GLU A 30 1.02 -6.21 -14.93
C GLU A 30 1.41 -6.19 -13.44
N ARG A 31 2.24 -5.22 -13.05
CA ARG A 31 2.63 -5.01 -11.64
C ARG A 31 1.47 -4.60 -10.73
N TYR A 32 0.59 -3.71 -11.19
CA TYR A 32 -0.58 -3.32 -10.39
C TYR A 32 -1.59 -4.46 -10.26
N ILE A 33 -1.80 -5.23 -11.32
CA ILE A 33 -2.69 -6.40 -11.31
C ILE A 33 -2.17 -7.46 -10.35
N THR A 34 -0.87 -7.81 -10.45
CA THR A 34 -0.25 -8.77 -9.54
C THR A 34 -0.28 -8.30 -8.09
N LEU A 35 0.04 -7.03 -7.83
CA LEU A 35 -0.02 -6.45 -6.49
C LEU A 35 -1.45 -6.43 -5.92
N GLY A 36 -2.45 -6.09 -6.74
CA GLY A 36 -3.86 -6.12 -6.37
C GLY A 36 -4.33 -7.55 -6.04
N GLY A 37 -3.92 -8.53 -6.85
CA GLY A 37 -4.21 -9.95 -6.61
C GLY A 37 -3.64 -10.47 -5.29
N VAL A 38 -2.35 -10.20 -5.02
CA VAL A 38 -1.73 -10.62 -3.75
C VAL A 38 -2.36 -9.91 -2.55
N SER A 39 -2.69 -8.62 -2.68
CA SER A 39 -3.38 -7.87 -1.62
C SER A 39 -4.77 -8.44 -1.34
N SER A 40 -5.49 -8.90 -2.37
CA SER A 40 -6.77 -9.60 -2.21
C SER A 40 -6.61 -10.89 -1.41
N ILE A 41 -5.60 -11.70 -1.73
CA ILE A 41 -5.33 -12.96 -1.03
C ILE A 41 -4.99 -12.68 0.44
N MET A 42 -4.12 -11.70 0.69
CA MET A 42 -3.77 -11.29 2.05
C MET A 42 -5.00 -10.86 2.85
N CYS A 43 -5.87 -10.04 2.27
CA CYS A 43 -7.11 -9.61 2.91
C CYS A 43 -8.01 -10.81 3.28
N SER A 44 -8.16 -11.77 2.37
CA SER A 44 -8.92 -13.00 2.62
C SER A 44 -8.31 -13.83 3.76
N LEU A 45 -6.99 -13.96 3.81
CA LEU A 45 -6.30 -14.70 4.89
C LEU A 45 -6.47 -14.02 6.24
N THR A 46 -6.34 -12.69 6.32
CA THR A 46 -6.63 -11.94 7.55
C THR A 46 -8.07 -12.13 8.01
N TYR A 47 -9.03 -12.10 7.08
CA TYR A 47 -10.44 -12.31 7.40
C TYR A 47 -10.71 -13.72 7.96
N VAL A 48 -10.11 -14.75 7.36
CA VAL A 48 -10.21 -16.13 7.87
C VAL A 48 -9.58 -16.24 9.26
N GLY A 49 -8.45 -15.56 9.51
CA GLY A 49 -7.82 -15.48 10.83
C GLY A 49 -8.73 -14.90 11.89
N LEU A 50 -9.47 -13.83 11.57
CA LEU A 50 -10.44 -13.22 12.49
C LEU A 50 -11.59 -14.14 12.87
N ILE A 51 -12.08 -14.97 11.93
CA ILE A 51 -13.24 -15.84 12.17
C ILE A 51 -12.86 -17.13 12.86
N LYS A 52 -11.74 -17.74 12.46
CA LYS A 52 -11.37 -19.08 12.96
C LYS A 52 -10.78 -19.05 14.36
N ILE A 53 -10.17 -17.94 14.76
CA ILE A 53 -9.51 -17.83 16.06
C ILE A 53 -10.58 -17.43 17.08
N ALA A 54 -11.28 -18.44 17.61
CA ALA A 54 -12.16 -18.28 18.75
C ALA A 54 -11.32 -18.04 20.01
N ILE A 55 -11.44 -16.86 20.59
CA ILE A 55 -10.86 -16.56 21.89
C ILE A 55 -11.71 -17.27 22.94
N PRO A 56 -11.13 -18.13 23.78
CA PRO A 56 -11.90 -18.84 24.79
C PRO A 56 -12.46 -17.85 25.81
N GLU A 57 -13.69 -18.11 26.24
CA GLU A 57 -14.47 -17.24 27.11
C GLU A 57 -13.82 -17.02 28.48
N TYR A 58 -12.98 -17.95 28.96
CA TYR A 58 -12.30 -17.83 30.26
C TYR A 58 -11.32 -16.63 30.32
N LYS A 59 -10.77 -16.19 29.19
CA LYS A 59 -9.95 -14.96 29.13
C LYS A 59 -10.80 -13.68 29.18
N GLN A 60 -12.08 -13.73 28.85
CA GLN A 60 -12.98 -12.57 28.90
C GLN A 60 -13.42 -12.26 30.34
N VAL A 61 -13.58 -13.29 31.17
CA VAL A 61 -14.06 -13.15 32.57
C VAL A 61 -12.93 -12.72 33.52
N SER A 62 -11.68 -13.07 33.24
CA SER A 62 -10.53 -12.63 34.07
C SER A 62 -10.24 -11.12 34.00
N SER A 63 -10.95 -10.36 33.17
CA SER A 63 -10.83 -8.89 33.11
C SER A 63 -11.36 -8.18 34.35
N GLU A 64 -12.13 -8.84 35.22
CA GLU A 64 -12.66 -8.24 36.46
C GLU A 64 -11.71 -8.37 37.66
N VAL A 65 -10.63 -9.17 37.57
CA VAL A 65 -9.65 -9.29 38.66
C VAL A 65 -8.60 -8.17 38.52
N PRO A 66 -8.55 -7.20 39.46
CA PRO A 66 -7.56 -6.13 39.43
C PRO A 66 -6.16 -6.74 39.67
N GLY A 67 -5.35 -6.78 38.62
CA GLY A 67 -3.98 -7.35 38.65
C GLY A 67 -3.53 -7.99 37.33
N ASN A 68 -4.47 -8.42 36.46
CA ASN A 68 -4.15 -9.15 35.22
C ASN A 68 -4.33 -8.31 33.93
N GLU A 69 -3.85 -7.05 33.92
CA GLU A 69 -4.03 -6.14 32.78
C GLU A 69 -3.29 -6.61 31.50
N LEU A 70 -2.19 -7.37 31.65
CA LEU A 70 -1.37 -7.87 30.54
C LEU A 70 -2.17 -8.77 29.56
N GLY A 71 -3.09 -9.58 30.07
CA GLY A 71 -3.87 -10.50 29.22
C GLY A 71 -4.80 -9.81 28.24
N SER A 72 -5.23 -8.58 28.55
CA SER A 72 -6.10 -7.78 27.65
C SER A 72 -5.31 -7.20 26.47
N ALA A 73 -4.03 -6.88 26.66
CA ALA A 73 -3.19 -6.21 25.68
C ALA A 73 -2.82 -7.15 24.52
N GLU A 74 -2.58 -8.43 24.78
CA GLU A 74 -2.27 -9.44 23.75
C GLU A 74 -3.42 -9.58 22.74
N VAL A 75 -4.64 -9.72 23.27
CA VAL A 75 -5.86 -9.85 22.48
C VAL A 75 -6.12 -8.58 21.67
N ALA A 76 -5.96 -7.41 22.29
CA ALA A 76 -6.10 -6.13 21.63
C ALA A 76 -5.09 -5.97 20.47
N CYS A 77 -3.82 -6.32 20.67
CA CYS A 77 -2.78 -6.28 19.64
C CYS A 77 -3.14 -7.15 18.44
N PHE A 78 -3.61 -8.39 18.66
CA PHE A 78 -4.05 -9.27 17.59
C PHE A 78 -5.16 -8.64 16.74
N TYR A 79 -6.20 -8.09 17.37
CA TYR A 79 -7.30 -7.45 16.65
C TYR A 79 -6.85 -6.19 15.89
N VAL A 80 -6.03 -5.34 16.50
CA VAL A 80 -5.53 -4.11 15.88
C VAL A 80 -4.66 -4.43 14.67
N PHE A 81 -3.69 -5.33 14.79
CA PHE A 81 -2.82 -5.71 13.67
C PHE A 81 -3.61 -6.37 12.54
N THR A 82 -4.55 -7.24 12.86
CA THR A 82 -5.35 -7.94 11.85
C THR A 82 -6.32 -7.00 11.13
N ALA A 83 -6.99 -6.10 11.87
CA ALA A 83 -7.84 -5.06 11.28
C ALA A 83 -7.03 -4.10 10.40
N CYS A 84 -5.86 -3.64 10.86
CA CYS A 84 -4.97 -2.78 10.08
C CYS A 84 -4.50 -3.46 8.80
N ALA A 85 -4.06 -4.72 8.88
CA ALA A 85 -3.64 -5.50 7.72
C ALA A 85 -4.78 -5.65 6.70
N MET A 86 -6.01 -5.95 7.17
CA MET A 86 -7.19 -6.06 6.32
C MET A 86 -7.55 -4.71 5.64
N CYS A 87 -7.59 -3.62 6.40
CA CYS A 87 -7.88 -2.28 5.88
C CYS A 87 -6.86 -1.82 4.84
N LEU A 88 -5.56 -2.00 5.12
CA LEU A 88 -4.49 -1.62 4.20
C LEU A 88 -4.49 -2.51 2.94
N GLY A 89 -4.78 -3.81 3.07
CA GLY A 89 -4.92 -4.73 1.95
C GLY A 89 -6.08 -4.33 1.03
N MET A 90 -7.26 -4.04 1.58
CA MET A 90 -8.42 -3.56 0.82
C MET A 90 -8.17 -2.21 0.15
N PHE A 91 -7.50 -1.30 0.86
CA PHE A 91 -7.16 0.01 0.31
C PHE A 91 -6.18 -0.09 -0.87
N ASN A 92 -5.17 -0.95 -0.76
CA ASN A 92 -4.25 -1.21 -1.87
C ASN A 92 -4.98 -1.83 -3.06
N LEU A 93 -5.87 -2.80 -2.83
CA LEU A 93 -6.73 -3.38 -3.87
C LEU A 93 -7.57 -2.32 -4.58
N PHE A 94 -8.17 -1.40 -3.84
CA PHE A 94 -8.94 -0.30 -4.41
C PHE A 94 -8.08 0.65 -5.26
N ILE A 95 -6.92 1.10 -4.75
CA ILE A 95 -6.03 2.00 -5.49
C ILE A 95 -5.53 1.35 -6.77
N THR A 96 -5.03 0.11 -6.68
CA THR A 96 -4.52 -0.63 -7.84
C THR A 96 -5.61 -0.82 -8.90
N GLY A 97 -6.84 -1.18 -8.51
CA GLY A 97 -7.97 -1.27 -9.43
C GLY A 97 -8.31 0.06 -10.13
N VAL A 98 -8.37 1.16 -9.38
CA VAL A 98 -8.61 2.49 -9.97
C VAL A 98 -7.49 2.89 -10.92
N LEU A 99 -6.22 2.68 -10.55
CA LEU A 99 -5.07 3.00 -11.40
C LEU A 99 -5.08 2.21 -12.71
N VAL A 100 -5.37 0.90 -12.66
CA VAL A 100 -5.43 0.06 -13.86
C VAL A 100 -6.53 0.52 -14.82
N VAL A 101 -7.74 0.76 -14.31
CA VAL A 101 -8.86 1.21 -15.17
C VAL A 101 -8.58 2.59 -15.76
N GLN A 102 -8.09 3.52 -14.95
CA GLN A 102 -7.89 4.91 -15.37
C GLN A 102 -6.69 5.08 -16.31
N ALA A 103 -5.58 4.37 -16.07
CA ALA A 103 -4.41 4.46 -16.94
C ALA A 103 -4.67 3.82 -18.32
N GLN A 104 -5.45 2.73 -18.39
CA GLN A 104 -5.96 2.20 -19.67
C GLN A 104 -6.88 3.20 -20.38
N GLY A 105 -7.80 3.81 -19.64
CA GLY A 105 -8.71 4.82 -20.19
C GLY A 105 -7.98 6.02 -20.79
N LEU A 106 -6.96 6.52 -20.10
CA LEU A 106 -6.11 7.63 -20.58
C LEU A 106 -5.26 7.25 -21.80
N ALA A 107 -4.77 6.01 -21.84
CA ALA A 107 -3.98 5.52 -22.98
C ALA A 107 -4.83 5.39 -24.25
N LEU A 108 -6.09 4.95 -24.14
CA LEU A 108 -6.97 4.70 -25.30
C LEU A 108 -7.73 5.93 -25.79
N ARG A 109 -8.18 6.81 -24.87
CA ARG A 109 -9.10 7.91 -25.20
C ARG A 109 -8.49 9.30 -25.07
N GLY A 110 -7.25 9.39 -24.61
CA GLY A 110 -6.62 10.67 -24.31
C GLY A 110 -6.10 11.42 -25.55
N PRO A 111 -5.89 12.74 -25.45
CA PRO A 111 -5.29 13.56 -26.50
C PRO A 111 -3.84 13.11 -26.78
N PRO A 112 -3.23 13.52 -27.92
CA PRO A 112 -1.85 13.16 -28.22
C PRO A 112 -0.90 13.52 -27.07
N GLY A 113 -0.15 12.53 -26.60
CA GLY A 113 0.70 12.64 -25.40
C GLY A 113 0.09 12.09 -24.10
N SER A 114 -1.19 11.67 -24.12
CA SER A 114 -1.85 11.06 -22.96
C SER A 114 -1.17 9.77 -22.49
N LEU A 115 -0.63 8.96 -23.40
CA LEU A 115 0.11 7.74 -23.07
C LEU A 115 1.32 8.05 -22.18
N ALA A 116 2.08 9.10 -22.50
CA ALA A 116 3.23 9.53 -21.70
C ALA A 116 2.78 9.95 -20.30
N LYS A 117 1.71 10.73 -20.22
CA LYS A 117 1.13 11.18 -18.96
C LYS A 117 0.62 10.00 -18.12
N ALA A 118 0.00 9.00 -18.73
CA ALA A 118 -0.46 7.79 -18.05
C ALA A 118 0.72 7.01 -17.44
N VAL A 119 1.81 6.84 -18.18
CA VAL A 119 3.05 6.21 -17.70
C VAL A 119 3.65 7.00 -16.54
N ASP A 120 3.75 8.33 -16.65
CA ASP A 120 4.29 9.19 -15.58
C ASP A 120 3.45 9.08 -14.29
N ILE A 121 2.11 9.07 -14.41
CA ILE A 121 1.20 8.86 -13.27
C ILE A 121 1.43 7.47 -12.66
N CYS A 122 1.51 6.41 -13.46
CA CYS A 122 1.76 5.05 -12.97
C CYS A 122 3.11 4.95 -12.25
N ARG A 123 4.14 5.60 -12.76
CA ARG A 123 5.50 5.62 -12.20
C ARG A 123 5.56 6.35 -10.87
N ASP A 124 4.93 7.51 -10.75
CA ASP A 124 4.97 8.34 -9.55
C ASP A 124 4.25 7.70 -8.36
N HIS A 125 3.19 6.93 -8.61
CA HIS A 125 2.37 6.30 -7.57
C HIS A 125 2.84 4.90 -7.16
N TRP A 126 3.69 4.26 -7.98
CA TRP A 126 4.24 2.95 -7.70
C TRP A 126 4.92 2.81 -6.31
N PRO A 127 5.78 3.73 -5.84
CA PRO A 127 6.38 3.61 -4.51
C PRO A 127 5.35 3.67 -3.38
N LEU A 128 4.23 4.39 -3.56
CA LEU A 128 3.16 4.48 -2.57
C LEU A 128 2.46 3.14 -2.40
N CYS A 129 2.05 2.51 -3.51
CA CYS A 129 1.39 1.19 -3.47
C CYS A 129 2.32 0.12 -2.90
N ARG A 130 3.62 0.20 -3.21
CA ARG A 130 4.63 -0.70 -2.63
C ARG A 130 4.77 -0.51 -1.12
N LEU A 131 4.81 0.73 -0.64
CA LEU A 131 4.90 1.03 0.79
C LEU A 131 3.67 0.51 1.53
N LEU A 132 2.48 0.79 1.00
CA LEU A 132 1.21 0.29 1.53
C LEU A 132 1.20 -1.22 1.68
N PHE A 133 1.60 -1.92 0.61
CA PHE A 133 1.69 -3.36 0.61
C PHE A 133 2.68 -3.87 1.67
N ALA A 134 3.88 -3.27 1.76
CA ALA A 134 4.87 -3.64 2.76
C ALA A 134 4.35 -3.45 4.19
N VAL A 135 3.69 -2.32 4.49
CA VAL A 135 3.10 -2.07 5.81
C VAL A 135 2.00 -3.08 6.11
N SER A 136 1.12 -3.40 5.15
CA SER A 136 0.09 -4.43 5.33
C SER A 136 0.69 -5.81 5.64
N LEU A 137 1.83 -6.14 5.03
CA LEU A 137 2.53 -7.40 5.26
C LEU A 137 3.21 -7.42 6.64
N CYS A 138 3.79 -6.31 7.09
CA CYS A 138 4.30 -6.18 8.45
C CYS A 138 3.18 -6.32 9.49
N CYS A 139 2.01 -5.72 9.27
CA CYS A 139 0.86 -5.89 10.15
C CYS A 139 0.37 -7.35 10.18
N LEU A 140 0.34 -8.04 9.03
CA LEU A 140 0.00 -9.46 8.97
C LEU A 140 1.00 -10.33 9.76
N MET A 141 2.30 -10.05 9.64
CA MET A 141 3.32 -10.74 10.45
C MET A 141 3.16 -10.46 11.95
N GLY A 142 2.86 -9.21 12.33
CA GLY A 142 2.56 -8.85 13.72
C GLY A 142 1.35 -9.59 14.29
N ALA A 143 0.29 -9.75 13.49
CA ALA A 143 -0.85 -10.58 13.85
C ALA A 143 -0.46 -12.06 14.04
N ALA A 144 0.37 -12.62 13.15
CA ALA A 144 0.84 -14.01 13.27
C ALA A 144 1.68 -14.24 14.53
N VAL A 145 2.59 -13.31 14.86
CA VAL A 145 3.39 -13.35 16.10
C VAL A 145 2.47 -13.28 17.32
N SER A 146 1.45 -12.42 17.28
CA SER A 146 0.48 -12.31 18.38
C SER A 146 -0.27 -13.63 18.63
N ILE A 147 -0.60 -14.39 17.58
CA ILE A 147 -1.24 -15.71 17.72
C ILE A 147 -0.30 -16.72 18.38
N ILE A 148 0.97 -16.76 17.98
CA ILE A 148 1.97 -17.66 18.57
C ILE A 148 2.14 -17.32 20.05
N TRP A 149 2.23 -16.03 20.36
CA TRP A 149 2.36 -15.56 21.73
C TRP A 149 1.15 -15.95 22.58
N MET A 150 -0.06 -15.77 22.05
CA MET A 150 -1.28 -16.23 22.71
C MET A 150 -1.26 -17.74 22.98
N LYS A 151 -0.66 -18.56 22.10
CA LYS A 151 -0.59 -20.02 22.27
C LYS A 151 0.45 -20.46 23.32
N ASP A 152 1.58 -19.76 23.40
CA ASP A 152 2.64 -20.09 24.35
C ASP A 152 2.16 -19.94 25.80
N SER A 153 1.41 -18.86 26.07
CA SER A 153 0.77 -18.63 27.38
C SER A 153 -0.24 -19.70 27.78
N TRP A 154 -0.73 -20.53 26.85
CA TRP A 154 -1.66 -21.64 27.17
C TRP A 154 -0.94 -22.91 27.58
N LEU A 155 0.23 -23.19 27.01
CA LEU A 155 0.98 -24.40 27.30
C LEU A 155 1.46 -24.40 28.75
N GLU A 156 1.71 -23.22 29.30
CA GLU A 156 2.15 -23.03 30.68
C GLU A 156 1.05 -23.30 31.72
N CYS A 157 -0.24 -23.23 31.34
CA CYS A 157 -1.37 -23.54 32.22
C CYS A 157 -1.78 -25.02 32.23
N ARG A 158 -1.15 -25.90 31.43
CA ARG A 158 -1.47 -27.34 31.40
C ARG A 158 -0.91 -28.24 32.53
N PRO A 159 0.01 -27.86 33.44
CA PRO A 159 0.68 -28.85 34.26
C PRO A 159 -0.17 -29.46 35.41
N LEU A 160 -1.43 -29.06 35.61
CA LEU A 160 -2.22 -29.56 36.76
C LEU A 160 -3.30 -30.59 36.42
N GLU A 161 -3.76 -30.67 35.16
CA GLU A 161 -4.92 -31.52 34.83
C GLU A 161 -4.53 -32.99 34.59
N GLU A 162 -3.31 -33.24 34.08
CA GLU A 162 -2.78 -34.61 33.95
C GLU A 162 -2.32 -35.24 35.28
N ALA A 163 -2.20 -34.46 36.36
CA ALA A 163 -1.89 -35.00 37.69
C ALA A 163 -3.11 -35.61 38.40
N ILE A 164 -4.34 -35.31 37.96
CA ILE A 164 -5.58 -35.76 38.62
C ILE A 164 -6.05 -37.13 38.09
N ASP A 165 -5.65 -37.52 36.89
CA ASP A 165 -6.10 -38.78 36.29
C ASP A 165 -5.29 -40.02 36.74
N GLU A 166 -4.14 -39.85 37.39
CA GLU A 166 -3.34 -40.98 37.92
C GLU A 166 -3.63 -41.32 39.40
N GLU A 167 -4.41 -40.49 40.12
CA GLU A 167 -4.73 -40.69 41.55
C GLU A 167 -6.20 -41.07 41.83
N THR A 168 -6.93 -41.60 40.85
CA THR A 168 -8.35 -42.01 41.03
C THR A 168 -8.56 -43.45 41.53
N THR A 169 -7.55 -44.11 42.10
CA THR A 169 -7.76 -45.36 42.87
C THR A 169 -7.76 -45.20 44.40
N ASN A 170 -7.50 -44.01 44.96
CA ASN A 170 -7.53 -43.79 46.43
C ASN A 170 -8.39 -42.59 46.87
N ALA A 171 -9.51 -42.35 46.19
CA ALA A 171 -10.42 -41.21 46.42
C ALA A 171 -11.22 -41.21 47.76
N THR A 172 -10.81 -41.97 48.77
CA THR A 172 -11.45 -41.95 50.11
C THR A 172 -10.59 -41.35 51.21
N LYS A 173 -9.39 -40.83 50.91
CA LYS A 173 -8.50 -40.24 51.95
C LYS A 173 -8.25 -38.74 51.85
N CYS A 174 -8.61 -38.07 50.76
CA CYS A 174 -8.36 -36.63 50.58
C CYS A 174 -9.48 -35.71 51.07
N LYS A 175 -10.42 -36.20 51.90
CA LYS A 175 -11.46 -35.35 52.50
C LYS A 175 -11.08 -34.71 53.85
N GLU A 176 -9.88 -34.99 54.37
CA GLU A 176 -9.37 -34.39 55.61
C GLU A 176 -8.15 -33.48 55.40
N ILE A 177 -7.72 -33.24 54.17
CA ILE A 177 -6.65 -32.28 53.84
C ILE A 177 -7.27 -31.17 52.97
N SER A 178 -8.29 -30.51 53.50
CA SER A 178 -8.98 -29.37 52.87
C SER A 178 -8.80 -28.08 53.68
N ASP A 179 -7.98 -28.10 54.75
CA ASP A 179 -7.80 -26.94 55.64
C ASP A 179 -6.39 -26.32 55.59
N ASP A 180 -5.44 -26.89 54.84
CA ASP A 180 -4.10 -26.30 54.67
C ASP A 180 -3.96 -25.66 53.28
N ALA A 181 -4.40 -24.41 53.19
CA ALA A 181 -4.43 -23.57 52.00
C ALA A 181 -3.07 -22.92 51.63
N ASP A 182 -1.94 -23.60 51.86
CA ASP A 182 -0.59 -22.99 51.71
C ASP A 182 0.31 -23.64 50.63
N CYS A 183 -0.25 -24.46 49.72
CA CYS A 183 0.56 -25.25 48.77
C CYS A 183 0.51 -24.75 47.31
N TYR A 184 0.59 -23.43 47.08
CA TYR A 184 0.72 -22.86 45.73
C TYR A 184 1.96 -21.96 45.50
N ASP A 185 2.84 -21.80 46.50
CA ASP A 185 3.95 -20.83 46.43
C ASP A 185 5.30 -21.39 45.96
N SER A 186 5.38 -22.65 45.51
CA SER A 186 6.69 -23.30 45.30
C SER A 186 6.97 -23.85 43.90
N TYR A 187 6.55 -23.13 42.85
CA TYR A 187 7.20 -23.25 41.53
C TYR A 187 8.08 -22.03 41.26
N GLY A 188 9.35 -22.16 41.66
CA GLY A 188 10.44 -21.25 41.31
C GLY A 188 10.73 -21.25 39.81
N ALA A 189 9.88 -20.56 39.05
CA ALA A 189 10.13 -20.15 37.66
C ALA A 189 10.37 -18.62 37.56
N GLY A 190 10.60 -17.95 38.70
CA GLY A 190 10.89 -16.52 38.78
C GLY A 190 12.39 -16.26 38.85
N GLU A 191 13.01 -15.96 37.70
CA GLU A 191 14.17 -15.03 37.66
C GLU A 191 14.60 -14.69 36.22
N ALA A 192 14.12 -15.41 35.20
CA ALA A 192 14.54 -15.17 33.82
C ALA A 192 13.51 -14.43 32.93
N ARG A 193 12.27 -14.18 33.39
CA ARG A 193 11.22 -13.51 32.59
C ARG A 193 11.03 -12.02 32.91
N ASP A 194 11.58 -11.52 34.01
CA ASP A 194 11.24 -10.17 34.49
C ASP A 194 12.02 -9.06 33.79
N VAL A 195 13.15 -9.37 33.15
CA VAL A 195 14.03 -8.33 32.59
C VAL A 195 13.51 -7.71 31.28
N PHE A 196 12.55 -8.35 30.59
CA PHE A 196 12.04 -7.83 29.30
C PHE A 196 10.67 -7.15 29.41
N TRP A 197 9.92 -7.34 30.50
CA TRP A 197 8.50 -6.97 30.59
C TRP A 197 8.13 -6.01 31.74
N ASP A 198 9.08 -5.48 32.50
CA ASP A 198 8.86 -4.38 33.47
C ASP A 198 8.56 -3.01 32.80
N CYS A 199 8.02 -3.01 31.58
CA CYS A 199 7.49 -1.78 31.01
C CYS A 199 6.15 -1.47 31.66
N ASP A 200 6.08 -0.31 32.34
CA ASP A 200 4.87 0.20 32.98
C ASP A 200 3.62 -0.02 32.10
N PRO A 201 2.47 -0.45 32.66
CA PRO A 201 1.23 -0.64 31.92
C PRO A 201 0.77 0.62 31.16
N SER A 202 1.19 1.81 31.62
CA SER A 202 1.00 3.06 30.88
C SER A 202 1.67 3.08 29.51
N LEU A 203 2.81 2.40 29.33
CA LEU A 203 3.54 2.34 28.07
C LEU A 203 2.73 1.59 26.99
N HIS A 204 1.99 0.56 27.37
CA HIS A 204 1.14 -0.19 26.45
C HIS A 204 -0.05 0.64 25.96
N ILE A 205 -0.72 1.38 26.86
CA ILE A 205 -1.81 2.30 26.49
C ILE A 205 -1.28 3.41 25.57
N ILE A 206 -0.13 3.99 25.91
CA ILE A 206 0.53 5.01 25.08
C ILE A 206 0.88 4.45 23.70
N SER A 207 1.42 3.22 23.62
CA SER A 207 1.72 2.55 22.36
C SER A 207 0.47 2.31 21.51
N ALA A 208 -0.62 1.84 22.12
CA ALA A 208 -1.91 1.66 21.43
C ALA A 208 -2.47 2.99 20.91
N CYS A 209 -2.48 4.04 21.72
CA CYS A 209 -2.90 5.38 21.32
C CYS A 209 -2.00 5.97 20.22
N LEU A 210 -0.68 5.79 20.31
CA LEU A 210 0.24 6.25 19.27
C LEU A 210 0.02 5.49 17.96
N SER A 211 -0.17 4.17 18.01
CA SER A 211 -0.43 3.36 16.83
C SER A 211 -1.72 3.78 16.11
N THR A 212 -2.78 4.06 16.86
CA THR A 212 -4.07 4.52 16.32
C THR A 212 -3.97 5.93 15.73
N VAL A 213 -3.26 6.85 16.39
CA VAL A 213 -3.01 8.20 15.86
C VAL A 213 -2.18 8.13 14.57
N ILE A 214 -1.10 7.33 14.55
CA ILE A 214 -0.29 7.11 13.36
C ILE A 214 -1.16 6.54 12.24
N PHE A 215 -1.99 5.55 12.54
CA PHE A 215 -2.91 4.96 11.57
C PHE A 215 -3.87 6.00 10.98
N VAL A 216 -4.52 6.82 11.81
CA VAL A 216 -5.44 7.88 11.35
C VAL A 216 -4.72 8.93 10.51
N VAL A 217 -3.51 9.34 10.89
CA VAL A 217 -2.70 10.30 10.13
C VAL A 217 -2.28 9.73 8.78
N VAL A 218 -1.83 8.47 8.76
CA VAL A 218 -1.49 7.75 7.53
C VAL A 218 -2.72 7.66 6.64
N MET A 219 -3.84 7.14 7.14
CA MET A 219 -5.10 7.03 6.39
C MET A 219 -5.59 8.38 5.86
N GLY A 220 -5.55 9.44 6.68
CA GLY A 220 -5.92 10.79 6.26
C GLY A 220 -5.01 11.35 5.15
N SER A 221 -3.71 11.09 5.23
CA SER A 221 -2.75 11.41 4.16
C SER A 221 -3.07 10.63 2.88
N MET A 222 -3.40 9.35 3.01
CA MET A 222 -3.73 8.49 1.87
C MET A 222 -5.00 8.94 1.16
N VAL A 223 -6.05 9.29 1.90
CA VAL A 223 -7.30 9.81 1.34
C VAL A 223 -7.06 11.12 0.61
N LYS A 224 -6.23 12.02 1.16
CA LYS A 224 -5.86 13.27 0.48
C LYS A 224 -5.12 13.00 -0.84
N GLN A 225 -4.20 12.04 -0.84
CA GLN A 225 -3.49 11.63 -2.06
C GLN A 225 -4.44 11.00 -3.09
N LEU A 226 -5.35 10.12 -2.65
CA LEU A 226 -6.38 9.53 -3.52
C LEU A 226 -7.27 10.60 -4.16
N ILE A 227 -7.74 11.57 -3.39
CA ILE A 227 -8.53 12.70 -3.92
C ILE A 227 -7.70 13.50 -4.93
N SER A 228 -6.41 13.72 -4.66
CA SER A 228 -5.51 14.39 -5.59
C SER A 228 -5.36 13.59 -6.89
N MET A 229 -5.24 12.26 -6.83
CA MET A 229 -5.20 11.40 -8.01
C MET A 229 -6.51 11.48 -8.80
N LEU A 230 -7.65 11.35 -8.12
CA LEU A 230 -8.97 11.44 -8.75
C LEU A 230 -9.17 12.79 -9.44
N LYS A 231 -8.65 13.88 -8.89
CA LYS A 231 -8.66 15.19 -9.52
C LYS A 231 -7.77 15.27 -10.76
N MET A 232 -6.58 14.66 -10.75
CA MET A 232 -5.70 14.62 -11.93
C MET A 232 -6.20 13.69 -13.03
N LEU A 233 -6.90 12.62 -12.65
CA LEU A 233 -7.47 11.61 -13.55
C LEU A 233 -8.80 12.05 -14.16
N ARG A 234 -9.48 13.04 -13.57
CA ARG A 234 -10.71 13.59 -14.13
C ARG A 234 -10.38 14.33 -15.42
N VAL A 235 -10.50 13.62 -16.54
CA VAL A 235 -10.47 14.23 -17.88
C VAL A 235 -11.60 15.25 -17.93
N PRO A 236 -11.32 16.54 -18.15
CA PRO A 236 -12.37 17.54 -18.29
C PRO A 236 -13.26 17.14 -19.47
N PRO A 237 -14.59 16.99 -19.26
CA PRO A 237 -15.51 16.51 -20.29
C PRO A 237 -15.59 17.34 -21.59
N PRO A 238 -15.31 18.66 -21.65
CA PRO A 238 -15.43 19.39 -22.90
C PRO A 238 -14.24 19.22 -23.86
N GLU A 239 -13.15 18.57 -23.45
CA GLU A 239 -11.97 18.32 -24.29
C GLU A 239 -11.76 16.82 -24.57
N LEU A 240 -12.79 15.98 -24.41
CA LEU A 240 -12.79 14.73 -25.17
C LEU A 240 -12.76 15.15 -26.62
N VAL A 241 -11.56 15.15 -27.19
CA VAL A 241 -11.30 15.23 -28.62
C VAL A 241 -12.08 14.05 -29.17
N GLY A 242 -13.34 14.28 -29.54
CA GLY A 242 -14.01 13.47 -30.53
C GLY A 242 -13.01 13.44 -31.65
N GLY A 243 -12.44 12.26 -31.91
CA GLY A 243 -11.53 12.07 -33.01
C GLY A 243 -12.32 12.37 -34.26
N ASP A 244 -12.41 13.64 -34.62
CA ASP A 244 -12.77 14.11 -35.93
C ASP A 244 -11.57 13.67 -36.77
N LEU A 245 -11.60 12.39 -37.15
CA LEU A 245 -10.99 11.90 -38.36
C LEU A 245 -11.66 12.70 -39.48
N ARG A 246 -11.23 13.95 -39.67
CA ARG A 246 -11.49 14.71 -40.87
C ARG A 246 -10.71 14.02 -41.97
N VAL A 247 -11.35 13.03 -42.57
CA VAL A 247 -10.97 12.53 -43.89
C VAL A 247 -11.26 13.68 -44.83
N SER A 248 -10.28 14.55 -45.05
CA SER A 248 -10.36 15.55 -46.11
C SER A 248 -10.42 14.79 -47.43
N PRO A 249 -11.52 14.88 -48.21
CA PRO A 249 -11.57 14.27 -49.51
C PRO A 249 -10.59 15.03 -50.42
N TYR A 250 -9.40 14.45 -50.62
CA TYR A 250 -8.43 14.99 -51.56
C TYR A 250 -8.97 14.80 -52.97
N SER A 251 -9.63 15.82 -53.52
CA SER A 251 -10.08 15.81 -54.90
C SER A 251 -8.89 16.03 -55.83
N GLY A 252 -8.31 14.95 -56.35
CA GLY A 252 -7.42 15.05 -57.50
C GLY A 252 -6.32 13.99 -57.59
N ARG A 253 -6.59 12.97 -58.43
CA ARG A 253 -5.67 12.02 -59.08
C ARG A 253 -4.98 10.94 -58.23
N GLU A 254 -5.44 9.71 -58.48
CA GLU A 254 -4.69 8.44 -58.58
C GLU A 254 -3.43 8.30 -57.71
N SER A 255 -3.61 8.26 -56.39
CA SER A 255 -2.96 7.28 -55.53
C SER A 255 -3.54 7.44 -54.12
N VAL A 256 -4.21 6.40 -53.62
CA VAL A 256 -4.77 6.40 -52.27
C VAL A 256 -3.62 6.18 -51.28
N ARG A 257 -2.98 7.27 -50.84
CA ARG A 257 -2.26 7.30 -49.57
C ARG A 257 -3.25 7.67 -48.49
N VAL A 258 -3.45 6.78 -47.52
CA VAL A 258 -4.04 7.14 -46.24
C VAL A 258 -2.97 7.91 -45.47
N ASP A 259 -2.89 9.21 -45.72
CA ASP A 259 -2.13 10.09 -44.84
C ASP A 259 -2.93 10.17 -43.55
N ILE A 260 -2.48 9.43 -42.53
CA ILE A 260 -2.89 9.69 -41.14
C ILE A 260 -2.29 11.07 -40.83
N VAL A 261 -3.09 12.09 -41.10
CA VAL A 261 -2.78 13.47 -40.73
C VAL A 261 -2.87 13.54 -39.22
N ALA A 262 -1.77 13.16 -38.56
CA ALA A 262 -1.46 13.69 -37.25
C ALA A 262 -1.07 15.16 -37.45
N GLU A 263 -2.04 16.01 -37.80
CA GLU A 263 -1.95 17.46 -37.67
C GLU A 263 -1.86 17.78 -36.18
N GLN A 264 -0.67 17.60 -35.61
CA GLN A 264 -0.16 18.64 -34.76
C GLN A 264 0.30 19.74 -35.71
N GLU A 265 -0.61 20.68 -36.00
CA GLU A 265 -0.21 22.05 -36.29
C GLU A 265 0.51 22.59 -35.05
N MET A 266 1.79 22.21 -34.90
CA MET A 266 2.73 23.06 -34.19
C MET A 266 3.13 24.14 -35.21
N THR A 267 2.20 25.06 -35.44
CA THR A 267 2.42 26.27 -36.24
C THR A 267 3.38 27.15 -35.46
N ILE A 268 4.67 26.81 -35.51
CA ILE A 268 5.74 27.70 -35.13
C ILE A 268 5.83 28.72 -36.27
N THR A 269 5.00 29.76 -36.22
CA THR A 269 5.24 31.02 -36.95
C THR A 269 6.48 31.68 -36.37
N LEU A 270 7.65 31.12 -36.70
CA LEU A 270 8.90 31.86 -36.57
C LEU A 270 8.91 32.88 -37.70
N SER A 271 8.36 34.07 -37.39
CA SER A 271 8.69 35.29 -38.12
C SER A 271 10.23 35.33 -38.31
N PRO A 272 10.72 35.52 -39.55
CA PRO A 272 12.16 35.51 -39.83
C PRO A 272 12.92 36.60 -39.05
N GLU A 273 12.25 37.62 -38.51
CA GLU A 273 12.85 38.68 -37.70
C GLU A 273 13.29 38.25 -36.30
N LYS A 274 12.66 37.24 -35.67
CA LYS A 274 13.04 36.82 -34.30
C LYS A 274 14.13 35.76 -34.24
N ARG A 275 14.61 35.27 -35.40
CA ARG A 275 15.64 34.22 -35.46
C ARG A 275 17.06 34.73 -35.18
N ALA A 276 17.31 36.03 -35.31
CA ALA A 276 18.59 36.66 -34.95
C ALA A 276 18.67 37.03 -33.46
N GLU A 277 17.54 37.37 -32.84
CA GLU A 277 17.51 37.80 -31.43
C GLU A 277 17.47 36.62 -30.44
N ASN A 278 16.83 35.50 -30.82
CA ASN A 278 16.71 34.34 -29.94
C ASN A 278 17.97 33.46 -29.86
N ARG A 279 19.05 33.77 -30.61
CA ARG A 279 20.35 33.10 -30.45
C ARG A 279 21.20 33.69 -29.31
N ARG A 280 20.85 34.86 -28.76
CA ARG A 280 21.61 35.47 -27.65
C ARG A 280 21.07 35.11 -26.26
N ASN A 281 19.87 34.53 -26.15
CA ASN A 281 19.21 34.29 -24.86
C ASN A 281 18.92 32.82 -24.51
N ILE A 282 19.57 31.86 -25.18
CA ILE A 282 19.57 30.46 -24.72
C ILE A 282 20.54 30.33 -23.53
N LYS A 283 20.16 30.90 -22.39
CA LYS A 283 20.54 30.35 -21.09
C LYS A 283 19.75 29.06 -20.96
N VAL A 284 20.45 27.93 -20.99
CA VAL A 284 19.93 26.60 -20.73
C VAL A 284 19.26 26.60 -19.35
N GLY A 285 17.97 26.90 -19.31
CA GLY A 285 17.14 26.70 -18.14
C GLY A 285 17.01 25.21 -17.93
N SER A 286 17.67 24.71 -16.89
CA SER A 286 17.51 23.32 -16.46
C SER A 286 16.03 23.05 -16.16
N PRO A 287 15.50 21.88 -16.56
CA PRO A 287 14.12 21.53 -16.25
C PRO A 287 13.94 21.51 -14.73
N PRO A 288 12.80 21.99 -14.20
CA PRO A 288 12.52 21.93 -12.77
C PRO A 288 12.55 20.47 -12.32
N SER A 289 13.57 20.12 -11.54
CA SER A 289 13.78 18.80 -10.97
C SER A 289 12.64 18.47 -10.00
N HIS A 290 11.62 17.77 -10.49
CA HIS A 290 10.54 17.20 -9.67
C HIS A 290 11.04 16.14 -8.67
N ARG A 291 12.31 15.74 -8.77
CA ARG A 291 13.01 14.85 -7.82
C ARG A 291 13.02 15.38 -6.38
N GLY A 292 12.84 16.69 -6.18
CA GLY A 292 12.84 17.30 -4.84
C GLY A 292 11.63 16.94 -3.97
N LYS A 293 10.45 16.69 -4.56
CA LYS A 293 9.22 16.47 -3.75
C LYS A 293 9.13 15.05 -3.18
N ALA A 294 9.49 14.03 -3.96
CA ALA A 294 9.56 12.66 -3.47
C ALA A 294 10.66 12.48 -2.42
N LYS A 295 11.83 13.12 -2.63
CA LYS A 295 12.93 13.08 -1.65
C LYS A 295 12.55 13.73 -0.33
N ARG A 296 11.85 14.87 -0.36
CA ARG A 296 11.31 15.53 0.86
C ARG A 296 10.28 14.67 1.59
N PHE A 297 9.49 13.86 0.89
CA PHE A 297 8.52 12.96 1.54
C PHE A 297 9.20 11.77 2.23
N VAL A 298 10.23 11.20 1.60
CA VAL A 298 11.04 10.12 2.20
C VAL A 298 11.87 10.67 3.37
N GLU A 299 12.46 11.85 3.23
CA GLU A 299 13.19 12.52 4.32
C GLU A 299 12.26 12.94 5.46
N ALA A 300 11.03 13.38 5.18
CA ALA A 300 10.04 13.70 6.23
C ALA A 300 9.51 12.45 6.95
N ALA A 301 9.25 11.37 6.22
CA ALA A 301 8.85 10.10 6.81
C ALA A 301 9.98 9.46 7.64
N SER A 302 11.22 9.54 7.14
CA SER A 302 12.42 9.09 7.86
C SER A 302 12.72 9.97 9.08
N ALA A 303 12.55 11.29 8.99
CA ALA A 303 12.70 12.19 10.13
C ALA A 303 11.59 12.02 11.17
N ALA A 304 10.38 11.66 10.76
CA ALA A 304 9.30 11.29 11.68
C ALA A 304 9.62 9.97 12.39
N LEU A 305 10.14 8.96 11.68
CA LEU A 305 10.60 7.71 12.28
C LEU A 305 11.76 7.93 13.27
N ASN A 306 12.77 8.73 12.90
CA ASN A 306 13.92 9.02 13.76
C ASN A 306 13.61 9.93 14.97
N ARG A 307 12.41 10.52 15.03
CA ARG A 307 11.94 11.24 16.23
C ARG A 307 11.11 10.35 17.17
N LEU A 308 10.74 9.16 16.70
CA LEU A 308 9.97 8.17 17.45
C LEU A 308 10.86 7.03 18.00
N ALA A 309 12.11 6.92 17.50
CA ALA A 309 13.17 6.07 18.03
C ALA A 309 14.09 6.89 18.94
#